data_AF-A0A6P2FHT6-F1
#
_entry.id   AF-A0A6P2FHT6-F1
#
_cell.length_a   1.000
_cell.length_b   1.000
_cell.length_c   1.000
_cell.angle_alpha   90.00
_cell.angle_beta   90.00
_cell.angle_gamma   90.00
#
_symmetry.space_group_name_H-M   'P 1'
#
loop_
_entity.id
_entity.type
_entity.pdbx_description
1 polymer ?
#
loop_
_entity_poly.entity_id
_entity_poly.type
_entity_poly.pdbx_seq_one_letter_code
_entity_poly.pdbx_strand_id
1 'polypeptide(L)'
;MTGGALIPCAPAPDPVAHRVATAAHLLRMARLDAGYARWRADQMAREDPGLFADLLAQLDAELTKARISYPAPFIEPASRLPKLARGPRAFPKHRFFHDTL
;
A
#
# COMPACT_ATOMS: atom_id res chain seq x y z
N MET A 1 44.12 11.72 -28.00
CA MET A 1 42.84 11.09 -28.41
C MET A 1 42.45 10.09 -27.33
N THR A 2 41.72 10.55 -26.32
CA THR A 2 41.25 9.71 -25.21
C THR A 2 40.01 8.96 -25.68
N GLY A 3 40.18 7.67 -25.99
CA GLY A 3 39.07 6.75 -26.22
C GLY A 3 38.27 6.63 -24.93
N GLY A 4 37.09 7.25 -24.89
CA GLY A 4 36.12 7.03 -23.83
C GLY A 4 35.68 5.57 -23.88
N ALA A 5 36.11 4.78 -22.89
CA ALA A 5 35.56 3.46 -22.68
C ALA A 5 34.05 3.63 -22.43
N LEU A 6 33.24 3.18 -23.39
CA LEU A 6 31.81 2.95 -23.18
C LEU A 6 31.70 2.03 -21.98
N ILE A 7 31.23 2.57 -20.84
CA ILE A 7 30.89 1.76 -19.68
C ILE A 7 29.86 0.75 -20.22
N PRO A 8 30.15 -0.56 -20.20
CA PRO A 8 29.18 -1.54 -20.65
C PRO A 8 27.96 -1.37 -19.77
N CYS A 9 26.84 -0.95 -20.36
CA CYS A 9 25.54 -0.97 -19.70
C CYS A 9 25.42 -2.36 -19.07
N ALA A 10 25.28 -2.41 -17.74
CA ALA A 10 25.15 -3.67 -17.03
C ALA A 10 24.05 -4.50 -17.72
N PRO A 11 24.25 -5.81 -17.92
CA PRO A 11 23.23 -6.64 -18.56
C PRO A 11 21.93 -6.48 -17.79
N ALA A 12 20.83 -6.29 -18.52
CA ALA A 12 19.50 -6.23 -17.92
C ALA A 12 19.36 -7.47 -17.01
N PRO A 13 18.96 -7.29 -15.72
CA PRO A 13 18.86 -8.41 -14.81
C PRO A 13 17.88 -9.44 -15.39
N ASP A 14 18.26 -10.72 -15.31
CA ASP A 14 17.38 -11.82 -15.71
C ASP A 14 16.02 -11.64 -15.03
N PRO A 15 14.91 -11.57 -15.79
CA PRO A 15 13.58 -11.32 -15.24
C PRO A 15 13.20 -12.33 -14.14
N VAL A 16 13.69 -13.58 -14.24
CA VAL A 16 13.47 -14.61 -13.23
C VAL A 16 14.23 -14.29 -11.95
N ALA A 17 15.52 -13.94 -12.07
CA ALA A 17 16.34 -13.56 -10.91
C ALA A 17 15.79 -12.31 -10.22
N HIS A 18 15.30 -11.34 -11.00
CA HIS A 18 14.67 -10.14 -10.49
C HIS A 18 13.38 -10.44 -9.71
N ARG A 19 12.52 -11.32 -10.24
CA ARG A 19 11.29 -11.78 -9.55
C ARG A 19 11.63 -12.45 -8.23
N VAL A 20 12.61 -13.36 -8.21
CA VAL A 20 13.02 -14.09 -6.99
C VAL A 20 13.57 -13.14 -5.94
N ALA A 21 14.42 -12.19 -6.33
CA ALA A 21 14.96 -11.18 -5.42
C ALA A 21 13.86 -10.30 -4.83
N THR A 22 12.89 -9.90 -5.66
CA THR A 22 11.71 -9.12 -5.25
C THR A 22 10.86 -9.89 -4.23
N ALA A 23 10.56 -11.16 -4.49
CA ALA A 23 9.79 -11.99 -3.55
C ALA A 23 10.51 -12.13 -2.20
N ALA A 24 11.83 -12.37 -2.21
CA ALA A 24 12.63 -12.46 -0.99
C ALA A 24 12.71 -11.13 -0.21
N HIS A 25 12.71 -10.00 -0.92
CA HIS A 25 12.65 -8.68 -0.30
C HIS A 25 11.29 -8.44 0.38
N LEU A 26 10.19 -8.72 -0.31
CA LEU A 26 8.83 -8.56 0.23
C LEU A 26 8.58 -9.45 1.44
N LEU A 27 9.08 -10.69 1.44
CA LEU A 27 9.00 -11.58 2.59
C LEU A 27 9.75 -11.03 3.82
N ARG A 28 10.90 -10.38 3.60
CA ARG A 28 11.63 -9.68 4.68
C ARG A 28 10.83 -8.51 5.23
N MET A 29 10.23 -7.70 4.35
CA MET A 29 9.37 -6.57 4.74
C MET A 29 8.14 -7.04 5.52
N ALA A 30 7.57 -8.18 5.15
CA ALA A 30 6.38 -8.72 5.80
C ALA A 30 6.59 -9.13 7.26
N ARG A 31 7.84 -9.33 7.69
CA ARG A 31 8.17 -9.52 9.11
C ARG A 31 7.94 -8.26 9.95
N LEU A 32 7.97 -7.10 9.32
CA LEU A 32 7.68 -5.80 9.93
C LEU A 32 6.21 -5.43 9.71
N ASP A 33 5.75 -5.53 8.46
CA ASP A 33 4.38 -5.20 8.06
C ASP A 33 3.92 -6.10 6.90
N ALA A 34 3.15 -7.13 7.24
CA ALA A 34 2.57 -8.04 6.26
C ALA A 34 1.51 -7.38 5.35
N GLY A 35 0.81 -6.36 5.85
CA GLY A 35 -0.21 -5.63 5.09
C GLY A 35 0.43 -4.81 3.98
N TYR A 36 1.47 -4.05 4.30
CA TYR A 36 2.25 -3.29 3.32
C TYR A 36 2.89 -4.20 2.27
N ALA A 37 3.51 -5.32 2.69
CA ALA A 37 4.15 -6.25 1.75
C ALA A 37 3.17 -6.84 0.73
N ARG A 38 1.96 -7.23 1.17
CA ARG A 38 0.89 -7.70 0.26
C ARG A 38 0.39 -6.59 -0.66
N TRP A 39 0.14 -5.39 -0.13
CA TRP A 39 -0.27 -4.25 -0.94
C TRP A 39 0.77 -3.96 -2.04
N ARG A 40 2.07 -3.98 -1.71
CA ARG A 40 3.12 -3.75 -2.69
C ARG A 40 3.19 -4.87 -3.74
N ALA A 41 3.04 -6.13 -3.33
CA ALA A 41 2.99 -7.25 -4.26
C ALA A 41 1.83 -7.12 -5.28
N ASP A 42 0.64 -6.71 -4.81
CA ASP A 42 -0.53 -6.46 -5.67
C ASP A 42 -0.29 -5.27 -6.61
N GLN A 43 0.31 -4.17 -6.14
CA GLN A 43 0.67 -3.05 -7.02
C GLN A 43 1.67 -3.48 -8.12
N MET A 44 2.69 -4.26 -7.77
CA MET A 44 3.67 -4.75 -8.75
C MET A 44 3.05 -5.69 -9.79
N ALA A 45 2.11 -6.54 -9.38
CA ALA A 45 1.35 -7.40 -10.29
C ALA A 45 0.47 -6.59 -11.27
N ARG A 46 0.00 -5.40 -10.87
CA ARG A 46 -0.75 -4.49 -11.74
C ARG A 46 0.16 -3.66 -12.65
N GLU A 47 1.33 -3.25 -12.16
CA GLU A 47 2.33 -2.49 -12.91
C GLU A 47 2.95 -3.34 -14.03
N ASP A 48 3.29 -4.59 -13.74
CA ASP A 48 3.86 -5.55 -14.70
C ASP A 48 3.32 -6.98 -14.47
N PRO A 49 2.15 -7.30 -15.05
CA PRO A 49 1.54 -8.62 -14.87
C PRO A 49 2.36 -9.73 -15.54
N GLY A 50 3.15 -9.44 -16.58
CA GLY A 50 3.95 -10.44 -17.28
C GLY A 50 5.03 -11.06 -16.38
N LEU A 51 5.53 -10.27 -15.42
CA LEU A 51 6.61 -10.68 -14.52
C LEU A 51 6.10 -11.04 -13.11
N PHE A 52 5.02 -10.41 -12.63
CA PHE A 52 4.58 -10.50 -11.23
C PHE A 52 3.17 -11.03 -10.98
N ALA A 53 2.44 -11.55 -11.98
CA ALA A 53 1.07 -12.05 -11.78
C ALA A 53 0.88 -12.98 -10.56
N ASP A 54 1.81 -13.92 -10.34
CA ASP A 54 1.73 -14.89 -9.24
C ASP A 54 2.44 -14.43 -7.96
N LEU A 55 3.01 -13.22 -7.93
CA LEU A 55 3.86 -12.75 -6.82
C LEU A 55 3.07 -12.69 -5.50
N LEU A 56 1.81 -12.26 -5.56
CA LEU A 56 0.94 -12.18 -4.40
C LEU A 56 0.62 -13.57 -3.83
N ALA A 57 0.27 -14.53 -4.69
CA ALA A 57 -0.01 -15.91 -4.27
C ALA A 57 1.23 -16.59 -3.69
N GLN A 58 2.40 -16.34 -4.30
CA GLN A 58 3.68 -16.84 -3.79
C GLN A 58 4.01 -16.24 -2.42
N LEU A 59 3.79 -14.94 -2.22
CA LEU A 59 4.01 -14.28 -0.94
C LEU A 59 3.06 -14.83 0.13
N ASP A 60 1.77 -15.01 -0.18
CA ASP A 60 0.78 -15.55 0.76
C ASP A 60 1.13 -16.97 1.22
N ALA A 61 1.64 -17.82 0.31
CA ALA A 61 2.11 -19.15 0.67
C ALA A 61 3.30 -19.10 1.63
N GLU A 62 4.27 -18.21 1.39
CA GLU A 62 5.45 -18.06 2.24
C GLU A 62 5.10 -17.45 3.62
N LEU A 63 4.19 -16.48 3.67
CA LEU A 63 3.69 -15.92 4.94
C LEU A 63 2.98 -16.99 5.78
N THR A 64 2.16 -17.83 5.13
CA THR A 64 1.48 -18.96 5.78
C THR A 64 2.49 -19.95 6.36
N LYS A 65 3.52 -20.33 5.59
CA LYS A 65 4.62 -21.20 6.06
C LYS A 65 5.37 -20.59 7.26
N ALA A 66 5.62 -19.29 7.21
CA ALA A 66 6.31 -18.54 8.26
C ALA A 66 5.42 -18.26 9.50
N ARG A 67 4.14 -18.65 9.49
CA ARG A 67 3.14 -18.35 10.53
C ARG A 67 3.04 -16.86 10.87
N ILE A 68 3.28 -16.01 9.87
CA ILE A 68 3.13 -14.57 10.01
C ILE A 68 1.65 -14.26 9.82
N SER A 69 0.92 -14.13 10.93
CA SER A 69 -0.46 -13.66 10.90
C SER A 69 -0.47 -12.17 10.59
N TYR A 70 -1.25 -11.76 9.61
CA TYR A 70 -1.56 -10.35 9.39
C TYR A 70 -2.66 -9.93 10.37
N PRO A 71 -2.64 -8.68 10.87
CA PRO A 71 -3.76 -8.14 11.60
C PRO A 71 -4.99 -8.18 10.70
N ALA A 72 -6.15 -8.54 11.27
CA ALA A 72 -7.41 -8.43 10.53
C ALA A 72 -7.52 -7.00 9.97
N PRO A 73 -8.03 -6.82 8.73
CA PRO A 73 -8.25 -5.49 8.20
C PRO A 73 -9.01 -4.67 9.24
N PHE A 74 -8.59 -3.42 9.47
CA PHE A 74 -9.29 -2.53 10.37
C PHE A 74 -10.70 -2.32 9.83
N ILE A 75 -11.64 -3.13 10.33
CA ILE A 75 -13.06 -2.91 10.13
C ILE A 75 -13.38 -1.72 11.02
N GLU A 76 -13.49 -0.55 10.39
CA GLU A 76 -13.89 0.66 11.09
C GLU A 76 -15.19 0.33 11.86
N PRO A 77 -15.18 0.38 13.20
CA PRO A 77 -16.38 0.05 13.95
C PRO A 77 -17.45 1.05 13.53
N ALA A 78 -18.64 0.55 13.18
CA ALA A 78 -19.78 1.38 12.80
C ALA A 78 -19.87 2.55 13.78
N SER A 79 -19.69 3.77 13.26
CA SER A 79 -19.49 4.94 14.10
C SER A 79 -20.64 5.02 15.11
N ARG A 80 -20.32 4.91 16.40
CA ARG A 80 -21.28 5.15 17.49
C ARG A 80 -21.66 6.63 17.60
N LEU A 81 -21.10 7.47 16.72
CA LEU A 81 -21.53 8.84 16.60
C LEU A 81 -23.02 8.83 16.24
N PRO A 82 -23.87 9.54 17.01
CA PRO A 82 -25.26 9.66 16.64
C PRO A 82 -25.28 10.18 15.21
N LYS A 83 -26.05 9.52 14.33
CA LYS A 83 -26.35 10.05 13.00
C LYS A 83 -26.83 11.48 13.23
N LEU A 84 -26.00 12.47 12.90
CA LEU A 84 -26.43 13.86 12.91
C LEU A 84 -27.62 13.89 11.97
N ALA A 85 -28.82 13.95 12.54
CA ALA A 85 -30.02 14.09 11.77
C ALA A 85 -29.75 15.27 10.84
N ARG A 86 -29.96 15.08 9.53
CA ARG A 86 -30.11 16.18 8.59
C ARG A 86 -31.40 16.93 8.94
N GLY A 87 -31.48 17.47 10.15
CA GLY A 87 -32.43 18.51 10.47
C GLY A 87 -32.05 19.74 9.65
N PRO A 88 -33.03 20.59 9.28
CA PRO A 88 -32.72 21.85 8.64
C PRO A 88 -31.68 22.58 9.50
N ARG A 89 -30.61 23.09 8.88
CA ARG A 89 -29.63 23.96 9.52
C ARG A 89 -30.36 25.22 9.99
N ALA A 90 -30.92 25.18 11.20
CA ALA A 90 -31.31 26.36 11.91
C ALA A 90 -30.03 26.99 12.44
N PHE A 91 -29.33 27.71 11.56
CA PHE A 91 -28.35 28.68 12.03
C PHE A 91 -29.09 29.64 12.96
N PRO A 92 -28.66 29.84 14.20
CA PRO A 92 -29.19 30.92 15.02
C PRO A 92 -28.97 32.22 14.23
N LYS A 93 -30.03 33.03 14.06
CA LYS A 93 -29.92 34.35 13.44
C LYS A 93 -28.86 35.11 14.24
N HIS A 94 -27.71 35.39 13.62
CA HIS A 94 -26.69 36.24 14.20
C HIS A 94 -27.34 37.58 14.58
N ARG A 95 -27.40 37.88 15.87
CA ARG A 95 -27.49 39.27 16.34
C ARG A 95 -26.07 39.81 16.33
N PHE A 96 -25.82 40.86 15.57
CA PHE A 96 -24.53 41.54 15.60
C PHE A 96 -24.44 42.33 16.90
N PHE A 97 -23.25 42.41 17.49
CA PHE A 97 -22.97 43.18 18.72
C PHE A 97 -23.27 44.69 18.61
N HIS A 98 -23.58 45.18 17.40
CA HIS A 98 -23.77 46.60 17.12
C HIS A 98 -25.24 47.06 17.17
N ASP A 99 -26.21 46.16 17.41
CA ASP A 99 -27.63 46.52 17.49
C ASP A 99 -28.08 47.00 18.89
N THR A 100 -27.13 47.25 19.79
CA THR A 100 -27.39 47.96 21.05
C THR A 100 -26.41 49.09 21.19
N LEU A 101 -26.68 50.22 20.52
CA LEU A 101 -26.35 51.58 20.95
C LEU A 101 -27.14 52.60 20.11
#